data_AF-A0ABD0RRR4-F1
#
_entry.id   AF-A0ABD0RRR4-F1
#
_cell.length_a   1.000
_cell.length_b   1.000
_cell.length_c   1.000
_cell.angle_alpha   90.00
_cell.angle_beta   90.00
_cell.angle_gamma   90.00
#
_symmetry.space_group_name_H-M   'P 1'
#
loop_
_entity.id
_entity.type
_entity.pdbx_description
1 polymer ?
#
loop_
_entity_poly.entity_id
_entity_poly.type
_entity_poly.pdbx_seq_one_letter_code
_entity_poly.pdbx_strand_id
1 'polypeptide(L)' 'VIKAIDEGYRLPAPMDCPVVLHQLMLDCWEKSRSERPKFGQIVNTLDKLIRNPNSLKELANSSV' A
#
# COMPACT_ATOMS: atom_id res chain seq x y z
N VAL A 1 15.74 2.04 14.14
CA VAL A 1 14.86 1.53 13.07
C VAL A 1 13.67 0.76 13.63
N ILE A 2 13.88 -0.33 14.40
CA ILE A 2 12.78 -1.14 14.97
C ILE A 2 11.82 -0.30 15.84
N LYS A 3 12.36 0.58 16.69
CA LYS A 3 11.56 1.47 17.55
C LYS A 3 10.52 2.31 16.79
N ALA A 4 10.89 2.88 15.64
CA ALA A 4 9.97 3.69 14.83
C ALA A 4 8.83 2.84 14.25
N ILE A 5 9.11 1.59 13.84
CA ILE A 5 8.10 0.66 13.34
C ILE A 5 7.10 0.29 14.44
N ASP A 6 7.60 0.05 15.66
CA ASP A 6 6.77 -0.26 16.83
C ASP A 6 5.87 0.91 17.25
N GLU A 7 6.36 2.14 17.07
CA GLU A 7 5.63 3.41 17.26
C GLU A 7 4.63 3.71 16.11
N GLY A 8 4.52 2.82 15.13
CA GLY A 8 3.54 2.92 14.04
C GLY A 8 4.03 3.67 12.82
N TYR A 9 5.28 4.15 12.80
CA TYR A 9 5.85 4.77 11.61
C TYR A 9 5.88 3.77 10.45
N ARG A 10 5.41 4.24 9.29
CA ARG A 10 5.53 3.56 8.00
C ARG A 10 6.09 4.54 6.99
N LEU A 11 6.70 4.00 5.93
CA LEU A 11 7.27 4.83 4.88
C LEU A 11 6.15 5.65 4.22
N PRO A 12 6.39 6.95 3.97
CA PRO A 12 5.46 7.77 3.24
C PRO A 12 5.31 7.25 1.80
N ALA A 13 4.25 7.67 1.13
CA ALA A 13 4.08 7.34 -0.28
C ALA A 13 5.25 7.89 -1.12
N PRO A 14 5.76 7.11 -2.08
CA PRO A 14 6.68 7.63 -3.09
C PRO A 14 6.06 8.80 -3.89
N MET A 15 6.91 9.57 -4.57
CA MET A 15 6.45 10.55 -5.56
C MET A 15 5.64 9.85 -6.66
N ASP A 16 4.54 10.48 -7.08
CA ASP A 16 3.63 9.97 -8.12
C ASP A 16 3.08 8.56 -7.86
N CYS A 17 2.98 8.17 -6.58
CA CYS A 17 2.46 6.87 -6.20
C CYS A 17 0.92 6.88 -6.15
N PRO A 18 0.24 5.96 -6.85
CA PRO A 18 -1.20 5.79 -6.72
C PRO A 18 -1.63 5.45 -5.29
N VAL A 19 -2.69 6.08 -4.78
CA VAL A 19 -3.27 5.85 -3.43
C VAL A 19 -3.44 4.36 -3.16
N VAL A 20 -4.05 3.66 -4.11
CA VAL A 20 -4.36 2.23 -3.99
C VAL A 20 -3.12 1.34 -3.90
N LEU A 21 -2.00 1.75 -4.50
CA LEU A 21 -0.74 1.02 -4.40
C LEU A 21 -0.05 1.30 -3.07
N HIS A 22 -0.07 2.54 -2.59
CA HIS A 22 0.45 2.85 -1.24
C HIS A 22 -0.35 2.13 -0.16
N GLN A 23 -1.67 2.07 -0.29
CA GLN A 23 -2.52 1.31 0.64
C GLN A 23 -2.12 -0.17 0.68
N LEU A 24 -1.91 -0.81 -0.47
CA LEU A 24 -1.45 -2.20 -0.52
C LEU A 24 -0.09 -2.40 0.19
N MET A 25 0.82 -1.42 0.09
CA MET A 25 2.10 -1.45 0.83
C MET A 25 1.87 -1.34 2.34
N LEU A 26 0.98 -0.46 2.80
CA LEU A 26 0.63 -0.31 4.21
C LEU A 26 0.01 -1.61 4.76
N ASP A 27 -0.90 -2.25 4.01
CA ASP A 27 -1.49 -3.54 4.38
C ASP A 27 -0.42 -4.63 4.55
N CYS A 28 0.61 -4.62 3.69
CA CYS A 28 1.75 -5.53 3.80
C CYS A 28 2.62 -5.24 5.04
N TRP A 29 2.60 -4.02 5.55
CA TRP A 29 3.32 -3.59 6.74
C TRP A 29 2.47 -3.58 8.01
N GLU A 30 1.33 -4.26 8.00
CA GLU A 30 0.51 -4.42 9.19
C GLU A 30 1.32 -5.00 10.36
N LYS A 31 1.04 -4.46 11.56
CA LYS A 31 1.77 -4.86 12.77
C LYS A 31 1.50 -6.33 13.07
N SER A 32 0.23 -6.73 13.03
CA SER A 32 -0.15 -8.13 13.16
C SER A 32 0.12 -8.89 11.87
N ARG A 33 0.82 -10.02 12.00
CA ARG A 33 1.08 -10.91 10.86
C ARG A 33 -0.21 -11.52 10.27
N SER A 34 -1.27 -11.65 11.07
CA SER A 34 -2.56 -12.20 10.59
C SER A 34 -3.23 -11.28 9.57
N GLU A 35 -3.06 -9.97 9.74
CA GLU A 35 -3.73 -8.94 8.92
C GLU A 35 -3.02 -8.70 7.59
N ARG A 36 -1.75 -9.12 7.47
CA ARG A 36 -1.00 -8.98 6.22
C ARG A 36 -1.63 -9.86 5.13
N PRO A 37 -1.83 -9.33 3.91
CA PRO A 37 -2.39 -10.10 2.82
C PRO A 37 -1.46 -11.26 2.45
N LYS A 38 -2.05 -12.40 2.08
CA LYS A 38 -1.31 -13.51 1.48
C LYS A 38 -0.89 -13.14 0.07
N PHE A 39 0.16 -13.78 -0.46
CA PHE A 39 0.63 -13.54 -1.82
C PHE A 39 -0.47 -13.68 -2.89
N GLY A 40 -1.38 -14.65 -2.76
CA GLY A 40 -2.52 -14.79 -3.67
C GLY A 40 -3.45 -13.57 -3.68
N GLN A 41 -3.66 -12.93 -2.52
CA GLN A 41 -4.44 -11.70 -2.42
C GLN A 41 -3.70 -10.52 -3.07
N ILE A 42 -2.39 -10.40 -2.82
CA ILE A 42 -1.54 -9.36 -3.43
C ILE A 42 -1.59 -9.44 -4.95
N VAL A 43 -1.37 -10.64 -5.52
CA VAL A 43 -1.40 -10.84 -6.98
C VAL A 43 -2.78 -10.51 -7.54
N ASN A 44 -3.85 -10.98 -6.92
CA ASN A 44 -5.22 -10.68 -7.36
C ASN A 44 -5.53 -9.17 -7.32
N THR A 45 -5.09 -8.46 -6.28
CA THR A 45 -5.26 -7.01 -6.18
C THR A 45 -4.52 -6.30 -7.31
N LEU A 46 -3.24 -6.61 -7.53
CA LEU A 46 -2.45 -6.02 -8.61
C LEU A 46 -3.06 -6.31 -10.00
N ASP A 47 -3.53 -7.53 -10.21
CA ASP A 47 -4.15 -7.97 -11.46
C ASP A 47 -5.46 -7.22 -11.76
N LYS A 48 -6.26 -6.91 -10.72
CA LYS A 48 -7.43 -6.02 -10.86
C LYS A 48 -7.04 -4.58 -11.22
N LEU A 49 -5.98 -4.05 -10.59
CA LEU A 49 -5.51 -2.69 -10.86
C LEU A 49 -4.97 -2.55 -12.29
N ILE A 50 -4.23 -3.54 -12.78
CA ILE A 50 -3.69 -3.56 -14.15
C ILE A 50 -4.83 -3.62 -15.18
N ARG A 51 -5.89 -4.40 -14.92
CA ARG A 51 -7.06 -4.48 -15.81
C ARG A 51 -7.97 -3.24 -15.77
N ASN A 52 -7.87 -2.41 -14.74
CA ASN A 52 -8.58 -1.15 -14.64
C ASN A 52 -7.62 0.01 -14.32
N PRO A 53 -6.86 0.51 -15.32
CA PRO A 53 -5.83 1.53 -15.09
C PRO A 53 -6.38 2.86 -14.57
N ASN A 54 -7.70 3.10 -14.67
CA ASN A 54 -8.33 4.27 -14.07
C ASN A 54 -8.20 4.29 -12.54
N SER A 55 -8.12 3.12 -11.89
CA SER A 55 -7.92 3.02 -10.44
C SER A 55 -6.53 3.48 -9.99
N LEU A 56 -5.58 3.68 -10.90
CA LEU A 56 -4.22 4.13 -10.60
C LEU A 56 -4.04 5.65 -10.74
N LYS A 57 -5.10 6.40 -11.08
CA LYS A 57 -5.00 7.85 -11.37
C LYS A 57 -4.91 8.73 -10.14
N GLU A 58 -5.47 8.30 -9.02
CA GLU A 58 -5.48 9.06 -7.77
C GLU A 58 -4.14 8.86 -7.06
N LEU A 59 -3.42 9.96 -6.76
CA LEU A 59 -2.09 9.92 -6.15
C LEU A 59 -2.16 10.16 -4.63
N ALA A 60 -1.35 9.43 -3.87
CA ALA A 60 -1.33 9.45 -2.40
C ALA A 60 -0.91 10.80 -1.79
N ASN A 61 -0.30 11.65 -2.61
CA ASN A 61 0.28 12.93 -2.26
C ASN A 61 -0.55 14.12 -2.80
N SER A 62 -1.77 13.89 -3.30
CA SER A 62 -2.68 14.94 -3.79
C SER A 62 -3.33 15.80 -2.69
N SER A 63 -2.79 15.81 -1.47
CA SER A 63 -3.22 16.68 -0.39
C SER A 63 -2.08 17.63 0.00
N VAL A 64 -2.04 18.78 -0.67
CA VAL A 64 -1.62 20.05 -0.08
C VAL A 64 -2.89 20.87 0.14
#